data_AF-A0A0G4N1B5-F1
#
_entry.id   AF-A0A0G4N1B5-F1
#
_cell.length_a   1.000
_cell.length_b   1.000
_cell.length_c   1.000
_cell.angle_alpha   90.00
_cell.angle_beta   90.00
_cell.angle_gamma   90.00
#
_symmetry.space_group_name_H-M   'P 1'
#
loop_
_entity.id
_entity.type
_entity.pdbx_description
1 polymer ?
#
loop_
_entity_poly.entity_id
_entity_poly.type
_entity_poly.pdbx_seq_one_letter_code
_entity_poly.pdbx_strand_id
1 'polypeptide(L)'
;MYQTDHAPYGERDVFLMHGPYAFRGFWPDSQANTGLNAGDRGIYGVSIVKQHPQNRAGTVRLRSSDPTDPPDINFNLYKEKREIDIGGMKDTVAWVRRVFASTRSPSGPVTPLEPPCPSGQVLATGYCRDQAVDERWIEDQTFGHHPTSTQEEKNKKKNKKKNNKKNNKKNKKKNKKKNKKKKQKKKWVGLPRQFAGLDGRKKLTR
;
A
#
# COMPACT_ATOMS: atom_id res chain seq x y z
N MET A 1 -17.27 -5.91 11.14
CA MET A 1 -16.60 -5.21 10.03
C MET A 1 -16.34 -3.77 10.44
N TYR A 2 -15.17 -3.24 10.12
CA TYR A 2 -14.66 -1.92 10.53
C TYR A 2 -14.25 -1.13 9.28
N GLN A 3 -14.37 0.20 9.31
CA GLN A 3 -13.88 1.10 8.27
C GLN A 3 -12.64 1.80 8.81
N THR A 4 -11.50 1.60 8.12
CA THR A 4 -10.24 2.27 8.43
C THR A 4 -10.20 3.67 7.84
N ASP A 5 -9.28 4.51 8.33
CA ASP A 5 -9.03 5.83 7.73
C ASP A 5 -8.39 5.70 6.34
N HIS A 6 -7.79 4.53 6.06
CA HIS A 6 -7.21 4.16 4.78
C HIS A 6 -8.17 3.37 3.86
N ALA A 7 -9.48 3.38 4.14
CA ALA A 7 -10.45 2.69 3.30
C ALA A 7 -10.49 3.26 1.87
N PRO A 8 -10.14 2.49 0.82
CA PRO A 8 -9.95 3.03 -0.53
C PRO A 8 -11.24 3.50 -1.21
N TYR A 9 -12.40 3.04 -0.73
CA TYR A 9 -13.71 3.31 -1.34
C TYR A 9 -14.73 3.93 -0.38
N GLY A 10 -14.30 4.37 0.81
CA GLY A 10 -15.19 4.96 1.81
C GLY A 10 -16.23 3.98 2.36
N GLU A 11 -15.90 2.69 2.37
CA GLU A 11 -16.71 1.61 2.91
C GLU A 11 -15.94 0.82 3.97
N ARG A 12 -16.62 -0.06 4.71
CA ARG A 12 -15.95 -0.98 5.64
C ARG A 12 -15.01 -1.88 4.86
N ASP A 13 -13.74 -1.87 5.25
CA ASP A 13 -12.66 -2.51 4.51
C ASP A 13 -11.87 -3.50 5.37
N VAL A 14 -12.37 -3.82 6.56
CA VAL A 14 -11.79 -4.80 7.47
C VAL A 14 -12.85 -5.72 8.06
N PHE A 15 -12.57 -7.02 8.00
CA PHE A 15 -13.31 -8.06 8.71
C PHE A 15 -12.46 -8.61 9.86
N LEU A 16 -13.09 -8.84 11.01
CA LEU A 16 -12.43 -9.24 12.25
C LEU A 16 -13.02 -10.56 12.72
N MET A 17 -12.16 -11.50 13.10
CA MET A 17 -12.53 -12.74 13.75
C MET A 17 -11.78 -12.79 15.08
N HIS A 18 -12.46 -13.15 16.17
CA HIS A 18 -11.85 -13.10 17.48
C HIS A 18 -12.31 -14.27 18.35
N GLY A 19 -11.49 -14.63 19.33
CA GLY A 19 -11.83 -15.71 20.25
C GLY A 19 -10.64 -16.13 21.12
N PRO A 20 -10.82 -17.21 21.92
CA PRO A 20 -9.82 -17.68 22.86
C PRO A 20 -8.70 -18.49 22.16
N TYR A 21 -8.06 -17.88 21.18
CA TYR A 21 -7.01 -18.50 20.36
C TYR A 21 -6.03 -17.45 19.85
N ALA A 22 -4.77 -17.85 19.66
CA ALA A 22 -3.81 -17.10 18.85
C ALA A 22 -3.72 -17.78 17.48
N PHE A 23 -4.36 -17.21 16.47
CA PHE A 23 -4.36 -17.80 15.14
C PHE A 23 -3.01 -17.55 14.45
N ARG A 24 -2.24 -18.62 14.22
CA ARG A 24 -0.87 -18.56 13.68
C ARG A 24 -0.76 -18.97 12.20
N GLY A 25 -1.84 -18.85 11.43
CA GLY A 25 -1.88 -19.27 10.03
C GLY A 25 -2.28 -20.73 9.85
N PHE A 26 -2.08 -21.28 8.64
CA PHE A 26 -2.64 -22.58 8.22
C PHE A 26 -1.58 -23.72 8.21
N TRP A 27 -0.77 -23.81 9.27
CA TRP A 27 0.40 -24.69 9.31
C TRP A 27 0.36 -25.77 10.42
N PRO A 28 0.82 -27.01 10.19
CA PRO A 28 1.05 -27.67 8.90
C PRO A 28 -0.24 -28.29 8.33
N ASP A 29 -0.34 -28.24 6.99
CA ASP A 29 -1.16 -28.99 6.00
C ASP A 29 -2.63 -29.41 6.28
N SER A 30 -3.00 -29.77 7.49
CA SER A 30 -4.35 -30.25 7.85
C SER A 30 -5.35 -29.14 8.19
N GLN A 31 -4.92 -27.87 8.22
CA GLN A 31 -5.65 -26.75 8.81
C GLN A 31 -6.14 -27.01 10.26
N ALA A 32 -5.72 -28.11 10.88
CA ALA A 32 -6.31 -28.56 12.12
C ALA A 32 -5.87 -27.68 13.28
N ASN A 33 -4.67 -27.06 13.22
CA ASN A 33 -4.11 -26.14 14.22
C ASN A 33 -4.37 -26.56 15.68
N THR A 34 -4.59 -27.85 15.94
CA THR A 34 -5.10 -28.35 17.21
C THR A 34 -4.06 -28.20 18.32
N GLY A 35 -2.77 -28.10 17.93
CA GLY A 35 -1.64 -27.93 18.85
C GLY A 35 -1.18 -26.49 19.11
N LEU A 36 -1.64 -25.48 18.36
CA LEU A 36 -1.14 -24.10 18.51
C LEU A 36 -1.85 -23.32 19.63
N ASN A 37 -2.97 -23.84 20.14
CA ASN A 37 -3.76 -23.24 21.22
C ASN A 37 -3.87 -24.14 22.47
N ALA A 38 -3.17 -25.29 22.50
CA ALA A 38 -3.41 -26.31 23.51
C ALA A 38 -2.82 -26.00 24.91
N GLY A 39 -2.02 -24.93 25.05
CA GLY A 39 -1.28 -24.64 26.30
C GLY A 39 -1.74 -23.43 27.10
N ASP A 40 -2.19 -22.36 26.45
CA ASP A 40 -2.19 -21.03 27.09
C ASP A 40 -3.61 -20.56 27.43
N ARG A 41 -4.06 -20.93 28.63
CA ARG A 41 -5.30 -20.37 29.21
C ARG A 41 -5.14 -18.84 29.33
N GLY A 42 -6.13 -18.09 28.85
CA GLY A 42 -6.16 -16.62 28.98
C GLY A 42 -5.74 -15.84 27.74
N ILE A 43 -5.46 -16.50 26.60
CA ILE A 43 -5.26 -15.81 25.33
C ILE A 43 -6.60 -15.39 24.71
N TYR A 44 -6.66 -14.15 24.21
CA TYR A 44 -7.72 -13.67 23.35
C TYR A 44 -7.11 -13.01 22.11
N GLY A 45 -7.37 -13.58 20.94
CA GLY A 45 -6.81 -13.11 19.68
C GLY A 45 -7.86 -12.44 18.80
N VAL A 46 -7.39 -11.56 17.92
CA VAL A 46 -8.18 -10.92 16.87
C VAL A 46 -7.44 -11.09 15.54
N SER A 47 -7.97 -11.95 14.67
CA SER A 47 -7.56 -12.07 13.27
C SER A 47 -8.18 -10.96 12.44
N ILE A 48 -7.36 -10.38 11.56
CA ILE A 48 -7.71 -9.22 10.74
C ILE A 48 -7.66 -9.63 9.26
N VAL A 49 -8.75 -9.36 8.53
CA VAL A 49 -8.81 -9.54 7.08
C VAL A 49 -8.98 -8.17 6.43
N LYS A 50 -7.96 -7.72 5.70
CA LYS A 50 -8.03 -6.52 4.86
C LYS A 50 -8.84 -6.82 3.60
N GLN A 51 -9.98 -6.16 3.48
CA GLN A 51 -10.76 -6.15 2.25
C GLN A 51 -10.20 -5.11 1.29
N HIS A 52 -10.42 -5.32 0.00
CA HIS A 52 -9.95 -4.44 -1.06
C HIS A 52 -8.44 -4.12 -0.98
N PRO A 53 -7.55 -5.13 -0.82
CA PRO A 53 -6.12 -4.88 -0.88
C PRO A 53 -5.78 -4.22 -2.22
N GLN A 54 -4.93 -3.20 -2.14
CA GLN A 54 -4.61 -2.35 -3.27
C GLN A 54 -3.35 -2.81 -4.00
N ASN A 55 -2.55 -3.67 -3.39
CA ASN A 55 -1.45 -4.39 -4.03
C ASN A 55 -1.95 -5.27 -5.20
N ARG A 56 -1.38 -5.09 -6.39
CA ARG A 56 -1.68 -5.88 -7.58
C ARG A 56 -0.44 -6.48 -8.22
N ALA A 57 0.67 -6.51 -7.50
CA ALA A 57 1.95 -7.01 -8.00
C ALA A 57 2.10 -8.54 -7.92
N GLY A 58 1.09 -9.25 -7.44
CA GLY A 58 1.10 -10.72 -7.36
C GLY A 58 1.19 -11.39 -8.72
N THR A 59 1.86 -12.53 -8.79
CA THR A 59 2.08 -13.29 -10.02
C THR A 59 1.88 -14.79 -9.81
N VAL A 60 1.39 -15.44 -10.86
CA VAL A 60 1.44 -16.90 -11.03
C VAL A 60 2.15 -17.15 -12.36
N ARG A 61 3.25 -17.89 -12.34
CA ARG A 61 4.10 -18.14 -13.52
C ARG A 61 4.36 -19.64 -13.66
N LEU A 62 4.37 -20.12 -14.89
CA LEU A 62 4.81 -21.48 -15.17
C LEU A 62 6.31 -21.61 -14.85
N ARG A 63 6.70 -22.71 -14.18
CA ARG A 63 8.10 -23.05 -13.92
C ARG A 63 8.69 -23.94 -15.00
N SER A 64 7.84 -24.74 -15.65
CA SER A 64 8.19 -25.65 -16.74
C SER A 64 7.04 -25.75 -17.74
N SER A 65 7.22 -26.58 -18.76
CA SER A 65 6.16 -26.99 -19.69
C SER A 65 5.38 -28.22 -19.20
N ASP A 66 5.78 -28.84 -18.08
CA ASP A 66 5.06 -29.97 -17.49
C ASP A 66 3.82 -29.45 -16.76
N PRO A 67 2.60 -29.86 -17.14
CA PRO A 67 1.37 -29.41 -16.50
C PRO A 67 1.19 -29.94 -15.06
N THR A 68 1.98 -30.93 -14.64
CA THR A 68 1.96 -31.46 -13.26
C THR A 68 2.86 -30.69 -12.31
N ASP A 69 3.80 -29.89 -12.84
CA ASP A 69 4.65 -29.04 -12.01
C ASP A 69 3.84 -27.88 -11.42
N PRO A 70 3.87 -27.67 -10.09
CA PRO A 70 3.16 -26.55 -9.50
C PRO A 70 3.77 -25.23 -10.00
N PRO A 71 2.97 -24.18 -10.23
CA PRO A 71 3.47 -22.90 -10.70
C PRO A 71 4.29 -22.17 -9.62
N ASP A 72 5.10 -21.21 -10.06
CA ASP A 72 5.71 -20.21 -9.19
C ASP A 72 4.64 -19.17 -8.82
N ILE A 73 4.32 -19.08 -7.53
CA ILE A 73 3.32 -18.16 -6.99
C ILE A 73 4.03 -17.18 -6.07
N ASN A 74 3.89 -15.89 -6.36
CA ASN A 74 4.44 -14.84 -5.52
C ASN A 74 3.42 -13.70 -5.39
N PHE A 75 2.90 -13.46 -4.19
CA PHE A 75 1.92 -12.40 -3.94
C PHE A 75 2.52 -11.00 -3.98
N ASN A 76 3.84 -10.87 -3.81
CA ASN A 76 4.53 -9.59 -3.65
C ASN A 76 3.76 -8.67 -2.68
N LEU A 77 3.38 -9.20 -1.50
CA LEU A 77 2.56 -8.49 -0.53
C LEU A 77 3.16 -7.11 -0.26
N TYR A 78 2.29 -6.10 -0.13
CA TYR A 78 2.66 -4.73 0.20
C TYR A 78 3.62 -4.03 -0.80
N LYS A 79 3.87 -4.60 -1.98
CA LYS A 79 4.76 -3.98 -2.98
C LYS A 79 4.20 -2.72 -3.62
N GLU A 80 2.89 -2.67 -3.83
CA GLU A 80 2.20 -1.51 -4.41
C GLU A 80 1.20 -0.93 -3.42
N LYS A 81 1.09 0.41 -3.38
CA LYS A 81 0.15 1.16 -2.54
C LYS A 81 0.17 0.71 -1.07
N ARG A 82 1.38 0.46 -0.59
CA ARG A 82 1.68 -0.03 0.74
C ARG A 82 1.05 0.83 1.82
N GLU A 83 1.07 2.15 1.64
CA GLU A 83 0.49 3.13 2.54
C GLU A 83 -1.00 2.89 2.80
N ILE A 84 -1.75 2.38 1.81
CA ILE A 84 -3.17 2.04 1.98
C ILE A 84 -3.32 0.71 2.72
N ASP A 85 -2.60 -0.31 2.27
CA ASP A 85 -2.78 -1.67 2.80
C ASP A 85 -2.21 -1.80 4.22
N ILE A 86 -0.97 -1.38 4.45
CA ILE A 86 -0.35 -1.33 5.79
C ILE A 86 -1.05 -0.30 6.67
N GLY A 87 -1.44 0.86 6.12
CA GLY A 87 -2.17 1.88 6.87
C GLY A 87 -3.46 1.34 7.48
N GLY A 88 -4.31 0.69 6.67
CA GLY A 88 -5.55 0.08 7.17
C GLY A 88 -5.33 -1.02 8.21
N MET A 89 -4.25 -1.81 8.08
CA MET A 89 -3.88 -2.79 9.10
C MET A 89 -3.46 -2.12 10.41
N LYS A 90 -2.63 -1.06 10.36
CA LYS A 90 -2.22 -0.30 11.55
C LYS A 90 -3.39 0.42 12.23
N ASP A 91 -4.31 1.00 11.45
CA ASP A 91 -5.55 1.59 11.98
C ASP A 91 -6.37 0.57 12.78
N THR A 92 -6.43 -0.65 12.25
CA THR A 92 -7.15 -1.76 12.90
C THR A 92 -6.44 -2.20 14.17
N VAL A 93 -5.13 -2.38 14.15
CA VAL A 93 -4.33 -2.70 15.36
C VAL A 93 -4.55 -1.64 16.44
N ALA A 94 -4.46 -0.36 16.08
CA ALA A 94 -4.69 0.74 17.00
C ALA A 94 -6.11 0.71 17.58
N TRP A 95 -7.11 0.45 16.74
CA TRP A 95 -8.50 0.30 17.17
C TRP A 95 -8.68 -0.87 18.14
N VAL A 96 -8.12 -2.06 17.85
CA VAL A 96 -8.19 -3.24 18.73
C VAL A 96 -7.53 -2.96 20.08
N ARG A 97 -6.36 -2.31 20.10
CA ARG A 97 -5.69 -1.91 21.36
C ARG A 97 -6.57 -1.01 22.22
N ARG A 98 -7.32 -0.07 21.61
CA ARG A 98 -8.29 0.77 22.35
C ARG A 98 -9.45 -0.06 22.90
N VAL A 99 -9.97 -1.01 22.11
CA VAL A 99 -11.03 -1.93 22.58
C VAL A 99 -10.53 -2.71 23.80
N PHE A 100 -9.34 -3.31 23.71
CA PHE A 100 -8.72 -4.05 24.80
C PHE A 100 -8.50 -3.22 26.07
N ALA A 101 -8.01 -1.99 25.93
CA ALA A 101 -7.86 -1.07 27.05
C ALA A 101 -9.21 -0.66 27.68
N SER A 102 -10.30 -0.66 26.91
CA SER A 102 -11.65 -0.31 27.38
C SER A 102 -12.44 -1.48 27.97
N THR A 103 -11.94 -2.72 27.83
CA THR A 103 -12.59 -3.91 28.37
C THR A 103 -12.61 -3.85 29.89
N ARG A 104 -13.81 -3.96 30.48
CA ARG A 104 -14.02 -3.86 31.93
C ARG A 104 -13.88 -5.21 32.64
N SER A 105 -13.78 -5.17 33.96
CA SER A 105 -13.83 -6.34 34.84
C SER A 105 -15.08 -7.21 34.56
N PRO A 106 -14.98 -8.56 34.65
CA PRO A 106 -13.82 -9.34 35.08
C PRO A 106 -12.83 -9.68 33.97
N SER A 107 -13.13 -9.38 32.71
CA SER A 107 -12.35 -9.84 31.56
C SER A 107 -11.27 -8.86 31.09
N GLY A 108 -11.18 -7.66 31.68
CA GLY A 108 -10.19 -6.67 31.30
C GLY A 108 -9.82 -5.71 32.44
N PRO A 109 -8.92 -4.74 32.16
CA PRO A 109 -8.37 -4.41 30.83
C PRO A 109 -7.47 -5.51 30.26
N VAL A 110 -7.52 -5.68 28.93
CA VAL A 110 -6.69 -6.66 28.23
C VAL A 110 -5.37 -6.00 27.83
N THR A 111 -4.24 -6.58 28.24
CA THR A 111 -2.92 -6.11 27.82
C THR A 111 -2.57 -6.72 26.46
N PRO A 112 -2.40 -5.91 25.39
CA PRO A 112 -1.99 -6.43 24.09
C PRO A 112 -0.55 -6.95 24.15
N LEU A 113 -0.34 -8.20 23.73
CA LEU A 113 1.00 -8.78 23.58
C LEU A 113 1.52 -8.63 22.14
N GLU A 114 0.62 -8.72 21.16
CA GLU A 114 0.94 -8.72 19.73
C GLU A 114 -0.01 -7.78 18.95
N PRO A 115 0.49 -6.94 18.01
CA PRO A 115 1.91 -6.64 17.77
C PRO A 115 2.59 -6.06 19.01
N PRO A 116 3.90 -6.30 19.22
CA PRO A 116 4.59 -5.79 20.38
C PRO A 116 4.62 -4.26 20.33
N CYS A 117 4.30 -3.60 21.45
CA CYS A 117 4.56 -2.18 21.64
C CYS A 117 5.04 -2.01 23.08
N PRO A 118 6.22 -1.40 23.33
CA PRO A 118 6.74 -1.33 24.69
C PRO A 118 5.78 -0.61 25.64
N SER A 119 5.82 -0.99 26.92
CA SER A 119 4.93 -0.39 27.94
C SER A 119 5.08 1.13 27.98
N GLY A 120 3.95 1.84 28.07
CA GLY A 120 3.90 3.29 28.02
C GLY A 120 4.15 3.91 26.64
N GLN A 121 4.25 3.11 25.56
CA GLN A 121 4.43 3.59 24.19
C GLN A 121 3.16 3.49 23.33
N VAL A 122 2.10 2.86 23.82
CA VAL A 122 0.79 2.92 23.18
C VAL A 122 0.18 4.30 23.43
N LEU A 123 -0.11 5.03 22.37
CA LEU A 123 -0.73 6.35 22.43
C LEU A 123 -2.22 6.24 22.80
N ALA A 124 -2.85 7.35 23.21
CA ALA A 124 -4.31 7.38 23.44
C ALA A 124 -5.12 7.00 22.18
N THR A 125 -4.55 7.24 21.00
CA THR A 125 -5.08 6.81 19.70
C THR A 125 -4.93 5.30 19.47
N GLY A 126 -4.25 4.55 20.33
CA GLY A 126 -4.01 3.11 20.23
C GLY A 126 -2.82 2.71 19.35
N TYR A 127 -2.27 3.62 18.55
CA TYR A 127 -1.04 3.36 17.79
C TYR A 127 0.15 3.20 18.72
N CYS A 128 1.13 2.39 18.33
CA CYS A 128 2.44 2.45 18.97
C CYS A 128 3.13 3.76 18.58
N ARG A 129 3.86 4.38 19.52
CA ARG A 129 4.63 5.60 19.29
C ARG A 129 5.63 5.42 18.15
N ASP A 130 6.30 4.27 18.12
CA ASP A 130 7.05 3.82 16.96
C ASP A 130 6.16 2.95 16.07
N GLN A 131 5.63 3.53 15.00
CA GLN A 131 4.78 2.81 14.06
C GLN A 131 5.53 1.77 13.22
N ALA A 132 6.87 1.85 13.14
CA ALA A 132 7.66 0.87 12.39
C ALA A 132 7.59 -0.52 13.03
N VAL A 133 7.37 -0.60 14.36
CA VAL A 133 7.22 -1.86 15.07
C VAL A 133 5.94 -2.59 14.64
N ASP A 134 4.81 -1.89 14.61
CA ASP A 134 3.54 -2.45 14.14
C ASP A 134 3.64 -2.88 12.68
N GLU A 135 4.27 -2.03 11.87
CA GLU A 135 4.46 -2.25 10.44
C GLU A 135 5.28 -3.50 10.13
N ARG A 136 6.45 -3.65 10.75
CA ARG A 136 7.30 -4.83 10.59
C ARG A 136 6.58 -6.09 11.05
N TRP A 137 5.90 -6.04 12.19
CA TRP A 137 5.14 -7.20 12.68
C TRP A 137 4.02 -7.59 11.71
N ILE A 138 3.30 -6.62 11.13
CA ILE A 138 2.28 -6.89 10.12
C ILE A 138 2.92 -7.59 8.91
N GLU A 139 4.05 -7.12 8.42
CA GLU A 139 4.76 -7.76 7.29
C GLU A 139 5.17 -9.21 7.63
N ASP A 140 5.73 -9.42 8.82
CA ASP A 140 6.23 -10.73 9.26
C ASP A 140 5.10 -11.73 9.54
N GLN A 141 3.90 -11.27 9.93
CA GLN A 141 2.77 -12.13 10.33
C GLN A 141 1.65 -12.26 9.30
N THR A 142 1.71 -11.54 8.17
CA THR A 142 0.62 -11.58 7.19
C THR A 142 0.60 -12.88 6.40
N PHE A 143 -0.58 -13.50 6.32
CA PHE A 143 -0.87 -14.65 5.46
C PHE A 143 -2.30 -14.54 4.90
N GLY A 144 -2.67 -15.45 3.98
CA GLY A 144 -4.03 -15.53 3.45
C GLY A 144 -4.27 -16.73 2.54
N HIS A 145 -5.54 -17.00 2.22
CA HIS A 145 -5.97 -18.15 1.41
C HIS A 145 -7.07 -17.80 0.38
N HIS A 146 -7.27 -16.51 0.07
CA HIS A 146 -8.24 -16.03 -0.92
C HIS A 146 -7.57 -15.39 -2.16
N PRO A 147 -6.63 -16.09 -2.85
CA PRO A 147 -6.03 -15.56 -4.06
C PRO A 147 -7.06 -15.47 -5.19
N THR A 148 -7.02 -14.40 -5.99
CA THR A 148 -7.96 -14.19 -7.10
C THR A 148 -7.34 -13.34 -8.22
N SER A 149 -8.03 -13.26 -9.36
CA SER A 149 -7.82 -12.23 -10.39
C SER A 149 -6.50 -12.30 -11.17
N THR A 150 -5.88 -13.47 -11.28
CA THR A 150 -4.69 -13.70 -12.13
C THR A 150 -4.99 -13.53 -13.62
N GLN A 151 -6.26 -13.64 -14.01
CA GLN A 151 -6.76 -13.31 -15.35
C GLN A 151 -7.92 -12.32 -15.23
N GLU A 152 -7.59 -11.04 -15.01
CA GLU A 152 -8.59 -9.98 -14.91
C GLU A 152 -9.14 -9.57 -16.29
N GLU A 153 -10.48 -9.50 -16.39
CA GLU A 153 -11.14 -8.91 -17.54
C GLU A 153 -10.89 -7.40 -17.61
N LYS A 154 -10.07 -6.97 -18.56
CA LYS A 154 -9.83 -5.53 -18.79
C LYS A 154 -10.88 -4.96 -19.74
N ASN A 155 -11.66 -3.99 -19.25
CA ASN A 155 -12.59 -3.25 -20.09
C ASN A 155 -11.85 -2.33 -21.10
N LYS A 156 -11.61 -2.86 -22.31
CA LYS A 156 -10.80 -2.24 -23.38
C LYS A 156 -11.26 -0.82 -23.75
N LYS A 157 -12.57 -0.54 -23.67
CA LYS A 157 -13.15 0.78 -24.04
C LYS A 157 -12.79 1.88 -23.03
N LYS A 158 -12.85 1.61 -21.72
CA LYS A 158 -12.45 2.58 -20.67
C LYS A 158 -10.95 2.88 -20.71
N ASN A 159 -10.13 1.86 -20.95
CA ASN A 159 -8.67 2.02 -21.07
C ASN A 159 -8.27 2.84 -22.30
N LYS A 160 -8.91 2.64 -23.46
CA LYS A 160 -8.70 3.46 -24.66
C LYS A 160 -9.06 4.94 -24.41
N LYS A 161 -10.19 5.22 -23.74
CA LYS A 161 -10.58 6.59 -23.35
C LYS A 161 -9.58 7.25 -22.38
N LYS A 162 -9.12 6.53 -21.33
CA LYS A 162 -8.11 7.04 -20.39
C LYS A 162 -6.78 7.35 -21.09
N ASN A 163 -6.32 6.48 -21.98
CA ASN A 163 -5.09 6.67 -22.74
C ASN A 163 -5.19 7.86 -23.71
N ASN A 164 -6.31 8.00 -24.44
CA ASN A 164 -6.55 9.17 -25.29
C ASN A 164 -6.57 10.47 -24.49
N LYS A 165 -7.19 10.50 -23.30
CA LYS A 165 -7.22 11.69 -22.43
C LYS A 165 -5.82 12.05 -21.92
N LYS A 166 -4.99 11.07 -21.56
CA LYS A 166 -3.58 11.28 -21.18
C LYS A 166 -2.75 11.83 -22.36
N ASN A 167 -2.92 11.26 -23.56
CA ASN A 167 -2.22 11.71 -24.77
C ASN A 167 -2.62 13.13 -25.17
N ASN A 168 -3.91 13.47 -25.10
CA ASN A 168 -4.38 14.83 -25.36
C ASN A 168 -3.82 15.85 -24.35
N LYS A 169 -3.73 15.50 -23.05
CA LYS A 169 -3.08 16.36 -22.06
C LYS A 169 -1.58 16.56 -22.36
N LYS A 170 -0.86 15.50 -22.74
CA LYS A 170 0.56 15.59 -23.15
C LYS A 170 0.73 16.47 -24.41
N ASN A 171 -0.14 16.33 -25.41
CA ASN A 171 -0.10 17.13 -26.63
C ASN A 171 -0.43 18.61 -26.36
N LYS A 172 -1.43 18.92 -25.53
CA LYS A 172 -1.70 20.30 -25.10
C LYS A 172 -0.50 20.93 -24.38
N LYS A 173 0.18 20.18 -23.50
CA LYS A 173 1.42 20.65 -22.83
C LYS A 173 2.55 20.91 -23.83
N LYS A 174 2.75 20.02 -24.82
CA LYS A 174 3.74 20.22 -25.89
C LYS A 174 3.42 21.45 -26.75
N ASN A 175 2.16 21.66 -27.12
CA ASN A 175 1.75 22.82 -27.92
C ASN A 175 1.89 24.14 -27.14
N LYS A 176 1.54 24.17 -25.84
CA LYS A 176 1.82 25.33 -24.99
C LYS A 176 3.32 25.66 -24.92
N LYS A 177 4.18 24.65 -24.78
CA LYS A 177 5.65 24.84 -24.81
C LYS A 177 6.14 25.38 -26.17
N LYS A 178 5.64 24.85 -27.29
CA LYS A 178 5.97 25.34 -28.65
C LYS A 178 5.52 26.80 -28.84
N ASN A 179 4.31 27.15 -28.42
CA ASN A 179 3.81 28.52 -28.52
C ASN A 179 4.58 29.49 -27.63
N LYS A 180 4.99 29.08 -26.42
CA LYS A 180 5.86 29.89 -25.55
C LYS A 180 7.22 30.15 -26.20
N LYS A 181 7.84 29.13 -26.82
CA LYS A 181 9.08 29.29 -27.61
C LYS A 181 8.91 30.20 -28.83
N LYS A 182 7.79 30.09 -29.57
CA LYS A 182 7.49 31.00 -30.70
C LYS A 182 7.30 32.45 -30.24
N LYS A 183 6.59 32.69 -29.13
CA LYS A 183 6.43 34.04 -28.55
C LYS A 183 7.76 34.61 -28.06
N GLN A 184 8.62 33.81 -27.44
CA GLN A 184 9.98 34.23 -27.10
C GLN A 184 10.76 34.59 -28.36
N LYS A 185 10.81 33.74 -29.40
CA LYS A 185 11.49 34.09 -30.65
C LYS A 185 10.97 35.38 -31.28
N LYS A 186 9.66 35.62 -31.31
CA LYS A 186 9.09 36.88 -31.82
C LYS A 186 9.49 38.09 -30.97
N LYS A 187 9.60 37.94 -29.64
CA LYS A 187 10.10 38.99 -28.74
C LYS A 187 11.56 39.34 -29.03
N TRP A 188 12.40 38.36 -29.38
CA TRP A 188 13.81 38.57 -29.76
C TRP A 188 13.99 39.24 -31.14
N VAL A 189 13.02 39.11 -32.05
CA VAL A 189 13.05 39.74 -33.39
C VAL A 189 12.54 41.19 -33.36
N GLY A 190 11.76 41.57 -32.34
CA GLY A 190 11.19 42.91 -32.17
C GLY A 190 11.93 43.82 -31.18
N LEU A 191 13.07 43.40 -30.63
CA LEU A 191 13.95 44.35 -29.93
C LEU A 191 14.70 45.19 -30.97
N PRO A 192 14.78 46.52 -30.82
CA PRO A 192 15.71 47.33 -31.61
C PRO A 192 17.12 46.77 -31.47
N ARG A 193 17.85 46.64 -32.58
CA ARG A 193 19.31 46.49 -32.56
C ARG A 193 19.93 47.79 -32.04
N GLN A 194 19.83 48.05 -30.75
CA GLN A 194 20.73 48.93 -30.01
C GLN A 194 21.52 47.94 -29.15
N PHE A 195 22.75 47.52 -29.47
CA PHE A 195 23.89 48.23 -30.02
C PHE A 195 24.54 47.38 -31.12
N ALA A 196 24.69 47.94 -32.31
CA ALA A 196 25.72 47.56 -33.27
C ALA A 196 26.62 48.78 -33.41
N GLY A 197 27.70 48.80 -32.63
CA GLY A 197 28.60 49.94 -32.62
C GLY A 197 29.55 49.89 -31.44
N LEU A 198 30.43 48.89 -31.43
CA LEU A 198 31.84 49.09 -31.08
C LEU A 198 32.62 48.04 -31.89
N ASP A 199 33.25 48.55 -32.95
CA ASP A 199 34.37 47.92 -33.62
C ASP A 199 35.43 47.56 -32.57
N GLY A 200 35.94 46.35 -32.68
CA GLY A 200 36.77 45.73 -31.66
C GLY A 200 37.31 44.39 -32.11
N ARG A 201 37.81 44.32 -33.34
CA ARG A 201 38.75 43.26 -33.72
C ARG A 201 39.95 43.32 -32.78
N LYS A 202 39.99 42.41 -31.79
CA LYS A 202 41.26 41.86 -31.30
C LYS A 202 41.23 40.34 -31.49
N LYS A 203 41.90 39.93 -32.57
CA LYS A 203 42.59 38.63 -32.62
C LYS A 203 43.45 38.52 -31.36
N LEU A 204 43.33 37.42 -30.63
CA LEU A 204 44.48 36.86 -29.93
C LEU A 204 44.42 35.34 -30.04
N THR A 205 45.30 34.84 -30.88
CA THR A 205 45.88 33.50 -30.80
C THR A 205 46.49 33.30 -29.41
N ARG A 206 46.13 32.23 -28.70
CA ARG A 206 46.95 31.03 -28.47
C ARG A 206 46.17 30.05 -27.59
#